data_AF-A0A0E3UXM7-F1
#
_entry.id   AF-A0A0E3UXM7-F1
#
_cell.length_a   1.000
_cell.length_b   1.000
_cell.length_c   1.000
_cell.angle_alpha   90.00
_cell.angle_beta   90.00
_cell.angle_gamma   90.00
#
_symmetry.space_group_name_H-M   'P 1'
#
loop_
_entity.id
_entity.type
_entity.pdbx_description
1 polymer ?
#
loop_
_entity_poly.entity_id
_entity_poly.type
_entity_poly.pdbx_seq_one_letter_code
_entity_poly.pdbx_strand_id
1 'polypeptide(L)'
;MNMLKTSSYYANMFLNSFGLELNRSTLSNVLFDLSGTSIDPVEALYRSKGRPFVMDIPISKCFSIDFSGSNPNNPFVQTLIAYDQGNCTSYKGSPLEDYYNKWQPANAVALDKHGRELAPPWDYGPKKSSNLPEARLNRKGFLKVKKELHITEKNLFGHISRGPVSEGFGEITFNRLVQIYNSIKRNGYRPDEMSAGHIQASFFVDGRDYRVSVSSGKHRVTALQALGYEKVPIQFGPPKFPVMIRRDEVDSWPNVRLGHYTKEEALRLFDKKFQDIHPSNWQWEQN
;
A
#
# COMPACT_ATOMS: atom_id res chain seq x y z
N MET A 1 4.03 17.18 30.75
CA MET A 1 4.54 15.87 31.21
C MET A 1 5.30 15.23 30.04
N ASN A 2 6.57 15.61 29.88
CA ASN A 2 7.47 15.12 28.84
C ASN A 2 8.16 13.86 29.36
N MET A 3 7.61 12.68 29.05
CA MET A 3 8.23 11.41 29.38
C MET A 3 8.98 10.83 28.18
N LEU A 4 10.29 10.63 28.38
CA LEU A 4 11.09 9.51 27.89
C LEU A 4 11.45 9.46 26.38
N LYS A 5 12.42 10.28 25.98
CA LYS A 5 13.38 9.92 24.91
C LYS A 5 14.84 9.88 25.36
N THR A 6 15.15 10.34 26.57
CA THR A 6 16.53 10.45 27.11
C THR A 6 16.98 9.25 27.93
N SER A 7 16.06 8.37 28.35
CA SER A 7 16.35 7.28 29.30
C SER A 7 17.20 6.14 28.70
N SER A 8 17.06 5.79 27.42
CA SER A 8 17.75 4.62 26.86
C SER A 8 19.23 4.86 26.56
N TYR A 9 19.64 6.11 26.33
CA TYR A 9 21.03 6.45 26.00
C TYR A 9 21.95 6.26 27.21
N TYR A 10 21.57 6.84 28.36
CA TYR A 10 22.33 6.70 29.60
C TYR A 10 22.30 5.26 30.15
N ALA A 11 21.19 4.54 29.96
CA ALA A 11 21.09 3.13 30.32
C ALA A 11 22.06 2.25 29.50
N ASN A 12 22.17 2.47 28.19
CA ASN A 12 23.12 1.75 27.35
C ASN A 12 24.58 2.09 27.69
N MET A 13 24.86 3.36 27.99
CA MET A 13 26.20 3.79 28.37
C MET A 13 26.67 3.14 29.68
N PHE A 14 25.77 3.02 30.67
CA PHE A 14 26.04 2.38 31.95
C PHE A 14 26.19 0.84 31.85
N LEU A 15 25.41 0.17 30.99
CA LEU A 15 25.53 -1.29 30.84
C LEU A 15 26.75 -1.70 30.00
N ASN A 16 27.13 -0.89 29.01
CA ASN A 16 28.35 -1.11 28.24
C ASN A 16 29.62 -1.09 29.11
N SER A 17 29.66 -0.30 30.19
CA SER A 17 30.80 -0.33 31.13
C SER A 17 30.92 -1.65 31.93
N PHE A 18 29.90 -2.51 31.89
CA PHE A 18 29.92 -3.86 32.45
C PHE A 18 29.96 -4.96 31.39
N GLY A 19 30.17 -4.62 30.11
CA GLY A 19 30.16 -5.60 29.02
C GLY A 19 28.77 -6.16 28.67
N LEU A 20 27.70 -5.48 29.08
CA LEU A 20 26.32 -5.86 28.82
C LEU A 20 25.69 -4.89 27.81
N GLU A 21 25.23 -5.39 26.67
CA GLU A 21 24.42 -4.60 25.74
C GLU A 21 22.93 -4.73 26.05
N LEU A 22 22.25 -3.60 26.25
CA LEU A 22 20.79 -3.56 26.34
C LEU A 22 20.20 -3.72 24.94
N ASN A 23 20.15 -4.97 24.46
CA ASN A 23 19.38 -5.30 23.27
C ASN A 23 17.89 -5.22 23.63
N ARG A 24 17.17 -4.26 23.06
CA ARG A 24 15.71 -4.21 23.14
C ARG A 24 15.20 -5.57 22.68
N SER A 25 14.56 -6.35 23.57
CA SER A 25 14.22 -7.75 23.27
C SER A 25 13.48 -7.84 21.93
N THR A 26 14.15 -8.44 20.95
CA THR A 26 13.76 -8.51 19.53
C THR A 26 12.60 -9.45 19.26
N LEU A 27 11.98 -10.04 20.29
CA LEU A 27 10.77 -10.85 20.16
C LEU A 27 9.63 -10.09 19.45
N SER A 28 9.59 -8.76 19.55
CA SER A 28 8.60 -7.92 18.85
C SER A 28 8.84 -7.77 17.34
N ASN A 29 9.99 -8.20 16.82
CA ASN A 29 10.37 -8.09 15.40
C ASN A 29 10.52 -9.46 14.72
N VAL A 30 10.46 -10.57 15.46
CA VAL A 30 10.46 -11.91 14.86
C VAL A 30 9.15 -12.08 14.11
N LEU A 31 9.26 -12.20 12.80
CA LEU A 31 8.14 -12.43 11.90
C LEU A 31 7.56 -13.82 12.18
N PHE A 32 6.28 -13.85 12.58
CA PHE A 32 5.58 -15.10 12.81
C PHE A 32 4.97 -15.59 11.50
N ASP A 33 5.54 -16.66 10.94
CA ASP A 33 5.10 -17.16 9.64
C ASP A 33 3.86 -18.05 9.78
N LEU A 34 2.77 -17.63 9.13
CA LEU A 34 1.51 -18.35 9.00
C LEU A 34 1.19 -18.67 7.54
N SER A 35 2.17 -18.52 6.63
CA SER A 35 2.05 -18.91 5.22
C SER A 35 1.77 -20.41 5.11
N GLY A 36 1.05 -20.83 4.07
CA GLY A 36 0.60 -22.20 3.88
C GLY A 36 -0.51 -22.67 4.82
N THR A 37 -0.95 -21.85 5.78
CA THR A 37 -2.07 -22.18 6.68
C THR A 37 -3.41 -21.69 6.13
N SER A 38 -4.51 -22.30 6.59
CA SER A 38 -5.89 -21.93 6.20
C SER A 38 -6.64 -21.17 7.30
N ILE A 39 -5.91 -20.51 8.21
CA ILE A 39 -6.51 -19.79 9.33
C ILE A 39 -7.13 -18.48 8.87
N ASP A 40 -8.19 -18.04 9.53
CA ASP A 40 -8.79 -16.75 9.23
C ASP A 40 -7.99 -15.58 9.86
N PRO A 41 -8.18 -14.33 9.39
CA PRO A 41 -7.44 -13.17 9.90
C PRO A 41 -7.56 -12.93 11.40
N VAL A 42 -8.70 -13.26 12.01
CA VAL A 42 -8.92 -13.08 13.45
C VAL A 42 -8.10 -14.10 14.23
N GLU A 43 -8.13 -15.37 13.82
CA GLU A 43 -7.29 -16.40 14.41
C GLU A 43 -5.80 -16.08 14.26
N ALA A 44 -5.37 -15.58 13.10
CA ALA A 44 -3.99 -15.16 12.87
C ALA A 44 -3.53 -14.08 13.86
N LEU A 45 -4.39 -13.09 14.17
CA LEU A 45 -4.10 -12.07 15.19
C LEU A 45 -3.89 -12.71 16.58
N TYR A 46 -4.76 -13.63 16.99
CA TYR A 46 -4.61 -14.29 18.29
C TYR A 46 -3.33 -15.14 18.36
N ARG A 47 -3.04 -15.92 17.31
CA ARG A 47 -1.85 -16.79 17.25
C ARG A 47 -0.54 -16.00 17.20
N SER A 48 -0.54 -14.83 16.55
CA SER A 48 0.65 -13.97 16.47
C SER A 48 1.04 -13.36 17.82
N LYS A 49 0.10 -13.26 18.78
CA LYS A 49 0.32 -12.67 20.12
C LYS A 49 0.91 -11.25 20.03
N GLY A 50 0.44 -10.46 19.06
CA GLY A 50 0.89 -9.07 18.85
C GLY A 50 2.21 -8.92 18.09
N ARG A 51 2.85 -10.03 17.67
CA ARG A 51 4.03 -9.99 16.80
C ARG A 51 3.62 -9.70 15.35
N PRO A 52 4.50 -9.10 14.53
CA PRO A 52 4.29 -9.08 13.09
C PRO A 52 4.19 -10.51 12.57
N PHE A 53 3.32 -10.75 11.60
CA PHE A 53 3.10 -12.08 11.02
C PHE A 53 2.91 -12.01 9.52
N VAL A 54 3.22 -13.09 8.80
CA VAL A 54 2.95 -13.24 7.37
C VAL A 54 1.87 -14.27 7.15
N MET A 55 1.00 -14.04 6.19
CA MET A 55 0.02 -15.02 5.75
C MET A 55 -0.18 -14.93 4.24
N ASP A 56 -0.49 -16.06 3.62
CA ASP A 56 -0.87 -16.13 2.21
C ASP A 56 -2.30 -15.60 2.02
N ILE A 57 -2.41 -14.48 1.31
CA ILE A 57 -3.69 -13.85 1.02
C ILE A 57 -4.05 -14.11 -0.44
N PRO A 58 -5.26 -14.60 -0.76
CA PRO A 58 -5.73 -14.67 -2.14
C PRO A 58 -5.66 -13.29 -2.80
N ILE A 59 -5.11 -13.19 -4.01
CA ILE A 59 -5.01 -11.90 -4.72
C ILE A 59 -6.39 -11.25 -4.88
N SER A 60 -7.44 -12.05 -5.10
CA SER A 60 -8.84 -11.59 -5.17
C SER A 60 -9.33 -10.86 -3.92
N LYS A 61 -8.69 -11.06 -2.75
CA LYS A 61 -9.00 -10.36 -1.50
C LYS A 61 -8.18 -9.07 -1.33
N CYS A 62 -7.17 -8.83 -2.15
CA CYS A 62 -6.30 -7.67 -2.05
C CYS A 62 -6.94 -6.42 -2.68
N PHE A 63 -6.64 -5.27 -2.11
CA PHE A 63 -7.04 -3.96 -2.63
C PHE A 63 -5.82 -3.03 -2.67
N SER A 64 -5.38 -2.64 -3.86
CA SER A 64 -4.14 -1.90 -4.10
C SER A 64 -4.34 -0.82 -5.17
N ILE A 65 -3.83 0.39 -4.91
CA ILE A 65 -3.92 1.55 -5.82
C ILE A 65 -5.38 1.84 -6.23
N ASP A 66 -6.31 1.66 -5.29
CA ASP A 66 -7.76 1.81 -5.52
C ASP A 66 -8.46 0.71 -6.32
N PHE A 67 -7.75 -0.34 -6.76
CA PHE A 67 -8.32 -1.49 -7.48
C PHE A 67 -8.39 -2.73 -6.60
N SER A 68 -9.48 -3.50 -6.74
CA SER A 68 -9.56 -4.89 -6.26
C SER A 68 -8.61 -5.78 -7.06
N GLY A 69 -8.00 -6.77 -6.40
CA GLY A 69 -7.20 -7.79 -7.06
C GLY A 69 -8.03 -8.76 -7.91
N SER A 70 -9.35 -8.74 -7.78
CA SER A 70 -10.28 -9.43 -8.70
C SER A 70 -10.61 -8.60 -9.94
N ASN A 71 -10.20 -7.33 -10.01
CA ASN A 71 -10.58 -6.46 -11.11
C ASN A 71 -9.75 -6.79 -12.38
N PRO A 72 -10.38 -7.29 -13.45
CA PRO A 72 -9.65 -7.65 -14.67
C PRO A 72 -9.13 -6.42 -15.41
N ASN A 73 -9.76 -5.26 -15.23
CA ASN A 73 -9.44 -4.00 -15.91
C ASN A 73 -8.55 -3.09 -15.04
N ASN A 74 -7.72 -3.67 -14.17
CA ASN A 74 -6.75 -2.90 -13.42
C ASN A 74 -5.66 -2.36 -14.38
N PRO A 75 -5.56 -1.04 -14.60
CA PRO A 75 -4.67 -0.45 -15.61
C PRO A 75 -3.20 -0.75 -15.35
N PHE A 76 -2.81 -0.90 -14.07
CA PHE A 76 -1.45 -1.23 -13.69
C PHE A 76 -1.09 -2.68 -14.04
N VAL A 77 -2.04 -3.59 -13.92
CA VAL A 77 -1.89 -5.00 -14.30
C VAL A 77 -1.92 -5.13 -15.81
N GLN A 78 -2.90 -4.50 -16.48
CA GLN A 78 -3.01 -4.47 -17.93
C GLN A 78 -1.75 -3.91 -18.60
N THR A 79 -1.13 -2.89 -18.00
CA THR A 79 0.16 -2.36 -18.47
C THR A 79 1.28 -3.39 -18.43
N LEU A 80 1.37 -4.19 -17.37
CA LEU A 80 2.39 -5.24 -17.26
C LEU A 80 2.12 -6.40 -18.21
N ILE A 81 0.86 -6.77 -18.42
CA ILE A 81 0.46 -7.78 -19.41
C ILE A 81 0.80 -7.30 -20.82
N ALA A 82 0.40 -6.08 -21.18
CA ALA A 82 0.70 -5.47 -22.47
C ALA A 82 2.21 -5.35 -22.70
N TYR A 83 2.98 -4.97 -21.67
CA TYR A 83 4.44 -4.95 -21.72
C TYR A 83 5.03 -6.35 -21.99
N ASP A 84 4.57 -7.37 -21.27
CA ASP A 84 5.10 -8.73 -21.42
C ASP A 84 4.80 -9.34 -22.80
N GLN A 85 3.68 -8.93 -23.40
CA GLN A 85 3.28 -9.30 -24.76
C GLN A 85 3.97 -8.48 -25.85
N GLY A 86 4.74 -7.44 -25.49
CA GLY A 86 5.37 -6.53 -26.45
C GLY A 86 4.43 -5.48 -27.06
N ASN A 87 3.19 -5.36 -26.55
CA ASN A 87 2.19 -4.39 -27.01
C ASN A 87 2.48 -2.96 -26.53
N CYS A 88 3.34 -2.79 -25.53
CA CYS A 88 3.89 -1.48 -25.15
C CYS A 88 5.30 -1.60 -24.58
N THR A 89 6.17 -0.63 -24.86
CA THR A 89 7.56 -0.60 -24.36
C THR A 89 7.89 0.64 -23.53
N SER A 90 6.95 1.59 -23.42
CA SER A 90 7.10 2.89 -22.75
C SER A 90 5.80 3.27 -22.06
N TYR A 91 5.83 4.32 -21.21
CA TYR A 91 4.60 4.89 -20.67
C TYR A 91 3.69 5.40 -21.80
N LYS A 92 4.25 6.10 -22.79
CA LYS A 92 3.50 6.54 -23.96
C LYS A 92 2.96 5.34 -24.76
N GLY A 93 1.67 5.39 -25.09
CA GLY A 93 0.90 4.32 -25.74
C GLY A 93 0.49 3.18 -24.80
N SER A 94 0.81 3.26 -23.50
CA SER A 94 0.49 2.18 -22.56
C SER A 94 -0.94 2.28 -22.02
N PRO A 95 -1.50 1.17 -21.50
CA PRO A 95 -2.77 1.20 -20.77
C PRO A 95 -2.74 2.17 -19.57
N LEU A 96 -1.57 2.37 -18.94
CA LEU A 96 -1.41 3.30 -17.83
C LEU A 96 -1.59 4.76 -18.25
N GLU A 97 -1.05 5.15 -19.40
CA GLU A 97 -1.25 6.50 -19.96
C GLU A 97 -2.72 6.73 -20.30
N ASP A 98 -3.34 5.80 -21.01
CA ASP A 98 -4.75 5.87 -21.38
C ASP A 98 -5.65 6.03 -20.13
N TYR A 99 -5.37 5.27 -19.08
CA TYR A 99 -6.07 5.39 -17.80
C TYR A 99 -5.94 6.78 -17.18
N TYR A 100 -4.73 7.32 -17.07
CA TYR A 100 -4.53 8.65 -16.49
C TYR A 100 -5.19 9.75 -17.34
N ASN A 101 -5.23 9.58 -18.65
CA ASN A 101 -5.90 10.54 -19.52
C ASN A 101 -7.43 10.49 -19.36
N LYS A 102 -8.03 9.31 -19.19
CA LYS A 102 -9.48 9.12 -19.11
C LYS A 102 -10.06 9.30 -17.70
N TRP A 103 -9.32 8.95 -16.64
CA TRP A 103 -9.81 9.00 -15.26
C TRP A 103 -9.23 10.19 -14.47
N GLN A 104 -9.98 11.28 -14.43
CA GLN A 104 -9.60 12.54 -13.77
C GLN A 104 -10.72 13.04 -12.84
N PRO A 105 -10.99 12.39 -11.70
CA PRO A 105 -12.08 12.77 -10.82
C PRO A 105 -11.85 14.15 -10.19
N ALA A 106 -12.85 15.03 -10.32
CA ALA A 106 -12.77 16.46 -9.97
C ALA A 106 -12.44 16.74 -8.50
N ASN A 107 -12.93 15.91 -7.56
CA ASN A 107 -12.74 16.10 -6.12
C ASN A 107 -12.60 14.73 -5.43
N ALA A 108 -11.37 14.24 -5.22
CA ALA A 108 -11.15 12.94 -4.58
C ALA A 108 -10.62 13.02 -3.14
N VAL A 109 -10.62 14.20 -2.53
CA VAL A 109 -9.97 14.43 -1.25
C VAL A 109 -10.93 15.09 -0.28
N ALA A 110 -11.30 14.37 0.78
CA ALA A 110 -12.01 14.94 1.92
C ALA A 110 -11.05 15.88 2.67
N LEU A 111 -11.50 17.08 3.01
CA LEU A 111 -10.72 18.09 3.72
C LEU A 111 -11.30 18.33 5.12
N ASP A 112 -10.44 18.63 6.09
CA ASP A 112 -10.85 19.06 7.43
C ASP A 112 -11.24 20.54 7.45
N LYS A 113 -11.70 21.02 8.62
CA LYS A 113 -12.09 22.43 8.84
C LYS A 113 -10.97 23.46 8.62
N HIS A 114 -9.73 23.01 8.44
CA HIS A 114 -8.56 23.83 8.15
C HIS A 114 -8.04 23.62 6.72
N GLY A 115 -8.81 22.96 5.85
CA GLY A 115 -8.45 22.70 4.46
C GLY A 115 -7.38 21.61 4.27
N ARG A 116 -7.10 20.79 5.29
CA ARG A 116 -6.12 19.70 5.21
C ARG A 116 -6.78 18.41 4.80
N GLU A 117 -6.13 17.62 3.96
CA GLU A 117 -6.62 16.30 3.61
C GLU A 117 -6.82 15.40 4.84
N LEU A 118 -8.03 14.87 5.00
CA LEU A 118 -8.40 13.96 6.07
C LEU A 118 -7.74 12.60 5.87
N ALA A 119 -7.29 12.00 6.97
CA ALA A 119 -6.98 10.58 6.96
C ALA A 119 -8.28 9.76 6.85
N PRO A 120 -8.20 8.48 6.43
CA PRO A 120 -9.37 7.61 6.40
C PRO A 120 -10.10 7.54 7.75
N PRO A 121 -11.39 7.12 7.76
CA PRO A 121 -12.19 7.07 8.99
C PRO A 121 -11.54 6.31 10.16
N TRP A 122 -10.84 5.22 9.85
CA TRP A 122 -10.19 4.31 10.79
C TRP A 122 -8.76 4.72 11.22
N ASP A 123 -8.21 5.81 10.69
CA ASP A 123 -6.89 6.33 11.07
C ASP A 123 -7.00 7.51 12.06
N TYR A 124 -5.99 7.68 12.92
CA TYR A 124 -5.92 8.83 13.82
C TYR A 124 -5.34 10.08 13.13
N GLY A 125 -6.06 11.20 13.26
CA GLY A 125 -5.57 12.54 12.93
C GLY A 125 -5.66 12.89 11.43
N PRO A 126 -5.09 14.05 11.02
CA PRO A 126 -5.04 14.43 9.62
C PRO A 126 -4.08 13.53 8.84
N LYS A 127 -4.20 13.51 7.51
CA LYS A 127 -3.30 12.73 6.66
C LYS A 127 -1.86 13.19 6.87
N LYS A 128 -0.97 12.25 7.18
CA LYS A 128 0.47 12.53 7.36
C LYS A 128 1.03 13.19 6.10
N SER A 129 1.84 14.24 6.27
CA SER A 129 2.48 14.96 5.16
C SER A 129 3.29 14.04 4.24
N SER A 130 3.89 12.96 4.77
CA SER A 130 4.60 11.92 4.01
C SER A 130 3.75 11.15 2.99
N ASN A 131 2.42 11.28 3.09
CA ASN A 131 1.45 10.63 2.21
C ASN A 131 0.88 11.58 1.14
N LEU A 132 1.24 12.87 1.20
CA LEU A 132 0.92 13.86 0.18
C LEU A 132 1.68 13.56 -1.13
N PRO A 133 1.14 13.94 -2.30
CA PRO A 133 1.78 13.72 -3.60
C PRO A 133 3.22 14.24 -3.66
N GLU A 134 3.50 15.44 -3.15
CA GLU A 134 4.80 16.10 -3.21
C GLU A 134 5.85 15.31 -2.41
N ALA A 135 5.47 14.81 -1.23
CA ALA A 135 6.35 13.99 -0.41
C ALA A 135 6.69 12.64 -1.07
N ARG A 136 5.86 12.14 -1.99
CA ARG A 136 6.14 10.88 -2.72
C ARG A 136 7.23 11.05 -3.77
N LEU A 137 7.33 12.23 -4.40
CA LEU A 137 8.38 12.54 -5.37
C LEU A 137 9.78 12.47 -4.74
N ASN A 138 9.86 12.71 -3.42
CA ASN A 138 11.10 12.68 -2.66
C ASN A 138 11.50 11.29 -2.14
N ARG A 139 10.76 10.22 -2.47
CA ARG A 139 11.09 8.86 -2.02
C ARG A 139 12.30 8.32 -2.80
N LYS A 140 13.25 7.68 -2.10
CA LYS A 140 14.49 7.13 -2.68
C LYS A 140 14.28 6.34 -3.97
N GLY A 141 13.27 5.44 -4.01
CA GLY A 141 12.99 4.64 -5.21
C GLY A 141 12.44 5.45 -6.39
N PHE A 142 11.72 6.55 -6.14
CA PHE A 142 11.26 7.46 -7.19
C PHE A 142 12.43 8.29 -7.72
N LEU A 143 13.25 8.86 -6.82
CA LEU A 143 14.44 9.63 -7.17
C LEU A 143 15.48 8.81 -7.95
N LYS A 144 15.67 7.54 -7.59
CA LYS A 144 16.56 6.62 -8.31
C LYS A 144 16.15 6.49 -9.77
N VAL A 145 14.88 6.15 -10.05
CA VAL A 145 14.39 5.99 -11.42
C VAL A 145 14.37 7.32 -12.17
N LYS A 146 13.99 8.43 -11.52
CA LYS A 146 14.11 9.77 -12.12
C LYS A 146 15.53 10.04 -12.63
N LYS A 147 16.55 9.72 -11.82
CA LYS A 147 17.96 9.88 -12.18
C LYS A 147 18.37 8.96 -13.32
N GLU A 148 17.99 7.68 -13.27
CA GLU A 148 18.28 6.68 -14.32
C GLU A 148 17.67 7.07 -15.67
N LEU A 149 16.45 7.61 -15.68
CA LEU A 149 15.75 8.05 -16.89
C LEU A 149 16.14 9.48 -17.34
N HIS A 150 17.06 10.14 -16.64
CA HIS A 150 17.49 11.51 -16.92
C HIS A 150 16.32 12.51 -17.04
N ILE A 151 15.26 12.31 -16.27
CA ILE A 151 14.07 13.19 -16.30
C ILE A 151 14.39 14.51 -15.60
N THR A 152 14.48 15.57 -16.39
CA THR A 152 14.74 16.95 -15.95
C THR A 152 13.47 17.80 -15.83
N GLU A 153 12.29 17.19 -16.05
CA GLU A 153 11.00 17.87 -16.01
C GLU A 153 10.87 18.74 -14.75
N LYS A 154 10.66 20.05 -14.98
CA LYS A 154 10.61 21.06 -13.92
C LYS A 154 9.39 20.87 -13.01
N ASN A 155 8.29 20.36 -13.56
CA ASN A 155 7.01 20.20 -12.88
C ASN A 155 6.55 18.74 -12.92
N LEU A 156 7.12 17.89 -12.05
CA LEU A 156 6.58 16.56 -11.81
C LEU A 156 5.34 16.65 -10.93
N PHE A 157 4.20 16.19 -11.42
CA PHE A 157 2.95 16.15 -10.66
C PHE A 157 2.11 14.92 -11.01
N GLY A 158 1.17 14.58 -10.13
CA GLY A 158 0.23 13.49 -10.34
C GLY A 158 -0.05 12.65 -9.10
N HIS A 159 -1.03 11.77 -9.20
CA HIS A 159 -1.33 10.78 -8.18
C HIS A 159 -1.35 9.38 -8.79
N ILE A 160 -0.73 8.42 -8.12
CA ILE A 160 -0.63 7.05 -8.65
C ILE A 160 -1.97 6.41 -9.00
N SER A 161 -3.09 6.78 -8.37
CA SER A 161 -4.40 6.17 -8.66
C SER A 161 -5.30 6.99 -9.59
N ARG A 162 -4.89 8.17 -10.06
CA ARG A 162 -5.75 9.02 -10.90
C ARG A 162 -4.97 10.07 -11.67
N GLY A 163 -5.52 10.47 -12.82
CA GLY A 163 -5.00 11.59 -13.59
C GLY A 163 -5.59 12.94 -13.18
N PRO A 164 -5.11 14.02 -13.84
CA PRO A 164 -3.98 13.99 -14.78
C PRO A 164 -2.64 13.80 -14.05
N VAL A 165 -1.63 13.32 -14.77
CA VAL A 165 -0.24 13.23 -14.29
C VAL A 165 0.69 13.86 -15.32
N SER A 166 1.85 14.33 -14.89
CA SER A 166 2.89 14.76 -15.83
C SER A 166 3.49 13.56 -16.57
N GLU A 167 4.01 13.77 -17.77
CA GLU A 167 4.62 12.70 -18.57
C GLU A 167 5.78 12.04 -17.81
N GLY A 168 6.65 12.82 -17.17
CA GLY A 168 7.73 12.29 -16.35
C GLY A 168 7.25 11.49 -15.14
N PHE A 169 6.11 11.84 -14.53
CA PHE A 169 5.52 11.03 -13.47
C PHE A 169 5.03 9.68 -14.01
N GLY A 170 4.38 9.70 -15.17
CA GLY A 170 3.93 8.51 -15.89
C GLY A 170 5.09 7.57 -16.23
N GLU A 171 6.14 8.10 -16.85
CA GLU A 171 7.37 7.36 -17.20
C GLU A 171 8.05 6.72 -15.99
N ILE A 172 8.21 7.45 -14.89
CA ILE A 172 8.80 6.89 -13.66
C ILE A 172 7.92 5.77 -13.11
N THR A 173 6.59 5.93 -13.14
CA THR A 173 5.67 4.92 -12.62
C THR A 173 5.70 3.65 -13.49
N PHE A 174 5.62 3.79 -14.80
CA PHE A 174 5.73 2.71 -15.77
C PHE A 174 7.02 1.92 -15.58
N ASN A 175 8.18 2.62 -15.60
CA ASN A 175 9.48 1.98 -15.46
C ASN A 175 9.63 1.26 -14.12
N ARG A 176 9.10 1.82 -13.02
CA ARG A 176 9.11 1.15 -11.72
C ARG A 176 8.25 -0.12 -11.70
N LEU A 177 7.11 -0.13 -12.38
CA LEU A 177 6.28 -1.33 -12.52
C LEU A 177 7.04 -2.40 -13.30
N VAL A 178 7.57 -2.05 -14.47
CA VAL A 178 8.33 -2.97 -15.34
C VAL A 178 9.58 -3.52 -14.65
N GLN A 179 10.37 -2.68 -13.97
CA GLN A 179 11.56 -3.13 -13.22
C GLN A 179 11.20 -4.17 -12.15
N ILE A 180 10.12 -3.92 -11.39
CA ILE A 180 9.66 -4.85 -10.35
C ILE A 180 9.11 -6.13 -10.96
N TYR A 181 8.29 -6.03 -12.01
CA TYR A 181 7.76 -7.16 -12.75
C TYR A 181 8.88 -8.07 -13.27
N ASN A 182 9.84 -7.50 -14.00
CA ASN A 182 10.98 -8.25 -14.54
C ASN A 182 11.85 -8.88 -13.44
N SER A 183 12.03 -8.20 -12.31
CA SER A 183 12.75 -8.77 -11.17
C SER A 183 12.04 -9.99 -10.60
N ILE A 184 10.72 -9.91 -10.40
CA ILE A 184 9.92 -11.00 -9.83
C ILE A 184 9.79 -12.14 -10.85
N LYS A 185 9.58 -11.83 -12.13
CA LYS A 185 9.51 -12.83 -13.21
C LYS A 185 10.78 -13.66 -13.31
N ARG A 186 11.96 -13.04 -13.18
CA ARG A 186 13.25 -13.74 -13.27
C ARG A 186 13.64 -14.48 -11.99
N ASN A 187 13.41 -13.88 -10.82
CA ASN A 187 14.00 -14.36 -9.56
C ASN A 187 12.97 -14.99 -8.60
N GLY A 188 11.68 -14.92 -8.95
CA GLY A 188 10.58 -15.16 -8.02
C GLY A 188 10.39 -14.00 -7.05
N TYR A 189 9.33 -14.09 -6.22
CA TYR A 189 9.10 -13.13 -5.15
C TYR A 189 9.76 -13.59 -3.86
N ARG A 190 10.86 -12.91 -3.48
CA ARG A 190 11.68 -13.23 -2.30
C ARG A 190 11.77 -12.02 -1.37
N PRO A 191 10.73 -11.73 -0.58
CA PRO A 191 10.66 -10.50 0.21
C PRO A 191 11.81 -10.33 1.20
N ASP A 192 12.36 -11.42 1.74
CA ASP A 192 13.47 -11.38 2.69
C ASP A 192 14.81 -10.98 2.05
N GLU A 193 14.97 -11.22 0.74
CA GLU A 193 16.13 -10.80 -0.04
C GLU A 193 15.95 -9.39 -0.64
N MET A 194 14.72 -8.88 -0.65
CA MET A 194 14.40 -7.56 -1.20
C MET A 194 14.67 -6.46 -0.18
N SER A 195 15.44 -5.43 -0.57
CA SER A 195 15.66 -4.23 0.27
C SER A 195 14.38 -3.52 0.73
N ALA A 196 13.28 -3.70 0.00
CA ALA A 196 11.98 -3.11 0.31
C ALA A 196 11.05 -4.05 1.11
N GLY A 197 11.51 -5.25 1.45
CA GLY A 197 10.85 -6.23 2.31
C GLY A 197 9.50 -6.77 1.80
N HIS A 198 8.77 -7.35 2.74
CA HIS A 198 7.42 -7.88 2.57
C HIS A 198 6.42 -6.82 2.06
N ILE A 199 5.39 -7.29 1.37
CA ILE A 199 4.16 -6.51 1.16
C ILE A 199 3.52 -6.32 2.54
N GLN A 200 2.97 -5.13 2.80
CA GLN A 200 2.32 -4.84 4.08
C GLN A 200 0.91 -4.34 3.87
N ALA A 201 -0.01 -4.73 4.72
CA ALA A 201 -1.42 -4.39 4.59
C ALA A 201 -2.15 -4.33 5.93
N SER A 202 -3.42 -3.94 5.86
CA SER A 202 -4.39 -4.03 6.95
C SER A 202 -5.60 -4.83 6.50
N PHE A 203 -6.20 -5.60 7.41
CA PHE A 203 -7.47 -6.29 7.20
C PHE A 203 -8.65 -5.33 7.33
N PHE A 204 -9.62 -5.50 6.45
CA PHE A 204 -10.96 -4.92 6.52
C PHE A 204 -11.91 -6.11 6.68
N VAL A 205 -12.65 -6.18 7.78
CA VAL A 205 -13.47 -7.34 8.13
C VAL A 205 -14.93 -6.95 8.23
N ASP A 206 -15.79 -7.71 7.55
CA ASP A 206 -17.24 -7.61 7.63
C ASP A 206 -17.86 -9.00 7.85
N GLY A 207 -18.31 -9.26 9.08
CA GLY A 207 -18.78 -10.57 9.49
C GLY A 207 -17.72 -11.66 9.28
N ARG A 208 -17.98 -12.58 8.34
CA ARG A 208 -17.08 -13.69 7.98
C ARG A 208 -16.24 -13.41 6.72
N ASP A 209 -16.47 -12.30 6.03
CA ASP A 209 -15.69 -11.90 4.86
C ASP A 209 -14.62 -10.86 5.26
N TYR A 210 -13.57 -10.77 4.45
CA TYR A 210 -12.52 -9.79 4.61
C TYR A 210 -11.95 -9.30 3.29
N ARG A 211 -11.27 -8.16 3.35
CA ARG A 211 -10.42 -7.61 2.30
C ARG A 211 -9.11 -7.12 2.90
N VAL A 212 -8.08 -7.02 2.08
CA VAL A 212 -6.73 -6.64 2.52
C VAL A 212 -6.29 -5.39 1.76
N SER A 213 -6.20 -4.26 2.44
CA SER A 213 -5.76 -3.01 1.80
C SER A 213 -4.24 -2.85 1.90
N VAL A 214 -3.58 -2.87 0.74
CA VAL A 214 -2.13 -2.84 0.64
C VAL A 214 -1.60 -1.45 0.98
N SER A 215 -0.82 -1.34 2.05
CA SER A 215 -0.22 -0.09 2.52
C SER A 215 1.21 0.11 1.96
N SER A 216 1.97 -0.98 1.80
CA SER A 216 3.32 -1.00 1.19
C SER A 216 3.46 -2.18 0.24
N GLY A 217 4.27 -2.02 -0.80
CA GLY A 217 4.46 -3.07 -1.82
C GLY A 217 3.39 -3.06 -2.92
N LYS A 218 2.68 -1.94 -3.12
CA LYS A 218 1.61 -1.80 -4.13
C LYS A 218 2.02 -2.30 -5.52
N HIS A 219 3.18 -1.86 -6.02
CA HIS A 219 3.72 -2.31 -7.31
C HIS A 219 4.06 -3.81 -7.33
N ARG A 220 4.48 -4.38 -6.19
CA ARG A 220 4.80 -5.81 -6.09
C ARG A 220 3.53 -6.66 -6.17
N VAL A 221 2.46 -6.27 -5.48
CA VAL A 221 1.15 -6.94 -5.59
C VAL A 221 0.64 -6.87 -7.03
N THR A 222 0.73 -5.71 -7.68
CA THR A 222 0.38 -5.57 -9.09
C THR A 222 1.19 -6.51 -9.99
N ALA A 223 2.51 -6.58 -9.79
CA ALA A 223 3.37 -7.47 -10.58
C ALA A 223 3.04 -8.96 -10.34
N LEU A 224 2.80 -9.36 -9.10
CA LEU A 224 2.37 -10.72 -8.75
C LEU A 224 1.04 -11.08 -9.40
N GLN A 225 0.08 -10.15 -9.40
CA GLN A 225 -1.19 -10.30 -10.09
C GLN A 225 -1.00 -10.47 -11.60
N ALA A 226 -0.16 -9.64 -12.24
CA ALA A 226 0.14 -9.76 -13.66
C ALA A 226 0.88 -11.06 -14.03
N LEU A 227 1.64 -11.63 -13.10
CA LEU A 227 2.31 -12.93 -13.25
C LEU A 227 1.41 -14.13 -12.96
N GLY A 228 0.13 -13.92 -12.64
CA GLY A 228 -0.83 -15.00 -12.42
C GLY A 228 -0.74 -15.67 -11.06
N TYR A 229 -0.16 -15.01 -10.04
CA TYR A 229 -0.15 -15.56 -8.68
C TYR A 229 -1.57 -15.62 -8.12
N GLU A 230 -1.96 -16.74 -7.52
CA GLU A 230 -3.27 -16.87 -6.87
C GLU A 230 -3.27 -16.31 -5.44
N LYS A 231 -2.15 -16.45 -4.75
CA LYS A 231 -1.94 -15.99 -3.38
C LYS A 231 -0.62 -15.23 -3.27
N VAL A 232 -0.57 -14.31 -2.31
CA VAL A 232 0.63 -13.51 -2.03
C VAL A 232 0.92 -13.50 -0.54
N PRO A 233 2.18 -13.72 -0.11
CA PRO A 233 2.54 -13.59 1.29
C PRO A 233 2.56 -12.11 1.67
N ILE A 234 1.75 -11.74 2.67
CA ILE A 234 1.61 -10.37 3.15
C ILE A 234 1.92 -10.32 4.64
N GLN A 235 2.76 -9.36 5.02
CA GLN A 235 3.04 -9.04 6.41
C GLN A 235 1.97 -8.11 7.02
N PHE A 236 1.54 -8.47 8.21
CA PHE A 236 0.64 -7.72 9.08
C PHE A 236 1.31 -7.43 10.42
N GLY A 237 0.78 -6.47 11.18
CA GLY A 237 1.31 -6.12 12.50
C GLY A 237 2.28 -4.94 12.52
N PRO A 238 2.96 -4.73 13.67
CA PRO A 238 3.91 -3.63 13.87
C PRO A 238 4.94 -3.50 12.74
N PRO A 239 5.36 -2.26 12.40
CA PRO A 239 5.01 -0.99 13.05
C PRO A 239 3.68 -0.38 12.58
N LYS A 240 2.92 -1.06 11.71
CA LYS A 240 1.72 -0.49 11.09
C LYS A 240 0.45 -0.93 11.83
N PHE A 241 -0.31 0.08 12.24
CA PHE A 241 -1.62 -0.05 12.85
C PHE A 241 -2.59 0.92 12.17
N PRO A 242 -3.90 0.62 12.16
CA PRO A 242 -4.52 -0.61 12.68
C PRO A 242 -4.21 -1.84 11.79
N VAL A 243 -4.04 -3.01 12.41
CA VAL A 243 -3.83 -4.28 11.68
C VAL A 243 -5.15 -4.79 11.10
N MET A 244 -6.24 -4.56 11.82
CA MET A 244 -7.59 -4.98 11.46
C MET A 244 -8.56 -3.84 11.74
N ILE A 245 -9.43 -3.59 10.78
CA ILE A 245 -10.53 -2.62 10.85
C ILE A 245 -11.80 -3.44 10.67
N ARG A 246 -12.68 -3.45 11.68
CA ARG A 246 -13.96 -4.15 11.60
C ARG A 246 -15.09 -3.18 11.30
N ARG A 247 -16.00 -3.59 10.42
CA ARG A 247 -17.12 -2.76 9.95
C ARG A 247 -18.08 -2.37 11.08
N ASP A 248 -18.36 -3.29 11.98
CA ASP A 248 -19.23 -3.12 13.15
C ASP A 248 -18.66 -2.18 14.22
N GLU A 249 -17.36 -1.91 14.18
CA GLU A 249 -16.67 -0.97 15.07
C GLU A 249 -16.68 0.48 14.57
N VAL A 250 -17.52 0.82 13.57
CA VAL A 250 -17.54 2.16 12.96
C VAL A 250 -17.68 3.30 13.97
N ASP A 251 -18.49 3.12 15.01
CA ASP A 251 -18.70 4.13 16.05
C ASP A 251 -17.43 4.36 16.91
N SER A 252 -16.48 3.42 16.86
CA SER A 252 -15.19 3.49 17.54
C SER A 252 -14.07 4.04 16.66
N TRP A 253 -14.28 4.19 15.35
CA TRP A 253 -13.23 4.64 14.44
C TRP A 253 -12.80 6.08 14.75
N PRO A 254 -11.49 6.40 14.74
CA PRO A 254 -11.01 7.66 15.30
C PRO A 254 -11.63 8.90 14.65
N ASN A 255 -11.69 8.96 13.32
CA ASN A 255 -12.22 10.13 12.63
C ASN A 255 -13.76 10.17 12.61
N VAL A 256 -14.45 9.07 12.94
CA VAL A 256 -15.90 9.08 13.20
C VAL A 256 -16.16 9.67 14.59
N ARG A 257 -15.42 9.22 15.60
CA ARG A 257 -15.51 9.76 16.97
C ARG A 257 -15.15 11.24 17.07
N LEU A 258 -14.23 11.70 16.22
CA LEU A 258 -13.83 13.10 16.14
C LEU A 258 -14.82 13.96 15.33
N GLY A 259 -15.87 13.38 14.74
CA GLY A 259 -16.88 14.08 13.95
C GLY A 259 -16.38 14.54 12.58
N HIS A 260 -15.27 13.99 12.08
CA HIS A 260 -14.77 14.29 10.74
C HIS A 260 -15.52 13.53 9.64
N TYR A 261 -16.20 12.43 10.01
CA TYR A 261 -17.08 11.65 9.14
C TYR A 261 -18.35 11.30 9.90
N THR A 262 -19.49 11.32 9.21
CA THR A 262 -20.67 10.61 9.72
C THR A 262 -20.44 9.09 9.62
N LYS A 263 -21.25 8.33 10.35
CA LYS A 263 -21.24 6.86 10.28
C LYS A 263 -21.45 6.37 8.85
N GLU A 264 -22.39 6.97 8.14
CA GLU A 264 -22.76 6.63 6.77
C GLU A 264 -21.61 6.94 5.80
N GLU A 265 -20.97 8.09 5.93
CA GLU A 265 -19.79 8.45 5.14
C GLU A 265 -18.64 7.47 5.34
N ALA A 266 -18.37 7.14 6.60
CA ALA A 266 -17.31 6.22 6.97
C ALA A 266 -17.57 4.81 6.42
N LEU A 267 -18.80 4.30 6.56
CA LEU A 267 -19.20 3.01 6.02
C LEU A 267 -19.12 2.99 4.50
N ARG A 268 -19.52 4.06 3.79
CA ARG A 268 -19.35 4.13 2.32
C ARG A 268 -17.88 3.97 1.90
N LEU A 269 -16.94 4.59 2.62
CA LEU A 269 -15.50 4.47 2.34
C LEU A 269 -14.94 3.07 2.66
N PHE A 270 -15.46 2.43 3.71
CA PHE A 270 -15.13 1.05 4.07
C PHE A 270 -15.67 0.06 3.03
N ASP A 271 -16.96 0.16 2.70
CA ASP A 271 -17.69 -0.75 1.82
C ASP A 271 -17.13 -0.74 0.40
N LYS A 272 -16.53 0.39 -0.04
CA LYS A 272 -15.78 0.47 -1.30
C LYS A 272 -14.66 -0.58 -1.40
N LYS A 273 -14.08 -1.03 -0.29
CA LYS A 273 -13.02 -2.07 -0.29
C LYS A 273 -13.56 -3.45 -0.69
N PHE A 274 -14.85 -3.68 -0.51
CA PHE A 274 -15.53 -4.92 -0.84
C PHE A 274 -16.14 -4.92 -2.25
N GLN A 275 -16.06 -3.80 -2.96
CA GLN A 275 -16.48 -3.68 -4.35
C GLN A 275 -15.32 -4.10 -5.28
N ASP A 276 -15.60 -4.99 -6.22
CA ASP A 276 -14.62 -5.43 -7.22
C ASP A 276 -14.51 -4.48 -8.42
N ILE A 277 -15.44 -3.52 -8.53
CA ILE A 277 -15.53 -2.57 -9.63
C ILE A 277 -14.90 -1.24 -9.21
N HIS A 278 -13.96 -0.75 -10.01
CA HIS A 278 -13.41 0.59 -9.85
C HIS A 278 -14.37 1.63 -10.45
N PRO A 279 -14.61 2.78 -9.79
CA PRO A 279 -15.57 3.79 -10.25
C PRO A 279 -15.27 4.41 -11.63
N SER A 280 -14.06 4.24 -12.15
CA SER A 280 -13.75 4.69 -13.51
C SER A 280 -14.44 3.88 -14.59
N ASN A 281 -14.84 2.63 -14.29
CA ASN A 281 -15.25 1.63 -15.28
C ASN A 281 -14.29 1.54 -16.48
N TRP A 282 -13.02 1.91 -16.27
CA TRP A 282 -12.04 2.00 -17.35
C TRP A 282 -11.77 0.61 -17.91
N GLN A 283 -11.60 0.55 -19.23
CA GLN A 283 -11.21 -0.63 -19.97
C GLN A 283 -10.18 -0.19 -21.03
N TRP A 284 -9.22 -1.06 -21.29
CA TRP A 284 -8.25 -0.81 -22.35
C TRP A 284 -8.75 -1.39 -23.66
N GLU A 285 -9.01 -0.51 -24.62
CA GLU A 285 -9.32 -0.88 -26.00
C GLU A 285 -8.02 -0.77 -26.79
N GLN A 286 -7.54 -1.91 -27.32
CA GLN A 286 -6.45 -1.89 -28.30
C GLN A 286 -7.04 -1.33 -29.60
N ASN A 287 -6.66 -0.09 -29.95
CA ASN A 287 -6.91 0.47 -31.27
C ASN A 287 -5.89 -0.08 -32.28
#